data_AF-A0A9E2R964-F1
#
_entry.id   AF-A0A9E2R964-F1
#
_cell.length_a   1.000
_cell.length_b   1.000
_cell.length_c   1.000
_cell.angle_alpha   90.00
_cell.angle_beta   90.00
_cell.angle_gamma   90.00
#
_symmetry.space_group_name_H-M   'P 1'
#
loop_
_entity.id
_entity.type
_entity.pdbx_description
1 polymer ?
#
loop_
_entity_poly.entity_id
_entity_poly.type
_entity_poly.pdbx_seq_one_letter_code
_entity_poly.pdbx_strand_id
1 'polypeptide(L)'
;MNAWREKAAWRLVRLARRLNGIGVVPEGFVPITHAVAGDIFIVGYPKSGNTWFQDLVAGVVFGVMPEWAPPELVQELVPDVHARPYYRRYATPTFFKSHHLPRPEYRR
;
A
#
# COMPACT_ATOMS: atom_id res chain seq x y z
N MET A 1 32.96 -5.82 1.84
CA MET A 1 31.75 -5.46 2.64
C MET A 1 30.82 -6.67 2.61
N ASN A 2 30.70 -7.40 3.73
CA ASN A 2 30.48 -8.85 3.72
C ASN A 2 29.01 -9.28 3.63
N ALA A 3 28.69 -10.12 2.63
CA ALA A 3 27.38 -10.74 2.31
C ALA A 3 26.66 -11.45 3.47
N TRP A 4 27.35 -11.69 4.58
CA TRP A 4 26.82 -12.25 5.82
C TRP A 4 25.89 -11.29 6.58
N ARG A 5 26.14 -9.97 6.53
CA ARG A 5 25.29 -8.96 7.19
C ARG A 5 23.94 -8.78 6.46
N GLU A 6 23.93 -8.91 5.15
CA GLU A 6 22.74 -8.82 4.31
C GLU A 6 21.79 -10.01 4.50
N LYS A 7 22.32 -11.24 4.53
CA LYS A 7 21.51 -12.44 4.80
C LYS A 7 20.92 -12.45 6.22
N ALA A 8 21.63 -11.87 7.19
CA ALA A 8 21.14 -11.69 8.56
C ALA A 8 19.99 -10.67 8.62
N ALA A 9 20.11 -9.54 7.92
CA ALA A 9 19.05 -8.53 7.85
C ALA A 9 17.75 -9.09 7.26
N TRP A 10 17.83 -9.85 6.16
CA TRP A 10 16.66 -10.49 5.56
C TRP A 10 16.03 -11.59 6.43
N ARG A 11 16.84 -12.33 7.20
CA ARG A 11 16.34 -13.31 8.19
C ARG A 11 15.61 -12.62 9.34
N LEU A 12 16.09 -11.47 9.81
CA LEU A 12 15.45 -10.69 10.87
C LEU A 12 14.14 -10.05 10.40
N VAL A 13 14.08 -9.52 9.17
CA VAL A 13 12.84 -9.02 8.56
C VAL A 13 11.81 -10.15 8.39
N ARG A 14 12.26 -11.34 7.98
CA ARG A 14 11.39 -12.52 7.82
C ARG A 14 10.93 -13.08 9.17
N LEU A 15 11.77 -12.99 10.20
CA LEU A 15 11.44 -13.37 11.58
C LEU A 15 10.47 -12.36 12.22
N ALA A 16 10.67 -11.06 12.02
CA ALA A 16 9.72 -10.01 12.43
C ALA A 16 8.35 -10.20 11.77
N ARG A 17 8.32 -10.57 10.48
CA ARG A 17 7.09 -10.97 9.78
C ARG A 17 6.37 -12.16 10.40
N ARG A 18 7.10 -13.10 11.01
CA ARG A 18 6.56 -14.30 11.68
C ARG A 18 6.18 -14.05 13.14
N LEU A 19 6.81 -13.07 13.80
CA LEU A 19 6.52 -12.63 15.16
C LEU A 19 5.43 -11.55 15.24
N ASN A 20 4.90 -11.08 14.10
CA ASN A 20 3.73 -10.19 13.97
C ASN A 20 2.41 -10.75 14.57
N GLY A 21 2.46 -11.81 15.37
CA GLY A 21 1.44 -12.06 16.40
C GLY A 21 1.44 -11.02 17.53
N ILE A 22 2.44 -10.11 17.57
CA ILE A 22 2.46 -8.94 18.44
C ILE A 22 2.43 -7.69 17.56
N GLY A 23 1.24 -7.11 17.41
CA GLY A 23 0.91 -6.03 16.47
C GLY A 23 1.51 -4.68 16.82
N VAL A 24 2.82 -4.50 16.59
CA VAL A 24 3.45 -3.17 16.64
C VAL A 24 3.31 -2.51 15.27
N VAL A 25 2.36 -1.58 15.17
CA VAL A 25 2.23 -0.70 14.00
C VAL A 25 3.29 0.40 14.12
N PRO A 26 4.15 0.63 13.11
CA PRO A 26 5.12 1.70 13.16
C PRO A 26 4.45 3.07 13.31
N GLU A 27 5.10 4.01 13.98
CA GLU A 27 4.56 5.35 14.21
C GLU A 27 4.19 6.05 12.89
N GLY A 28 3.01 6.65 12.85
CA GLY A 28 2.45 7.31 11.67
C GLY A 28 1.91 6.37 10.59
N PHE A 29 1.96 5.04 10.80
CA PHE A 29 1.33 4.07 9.91
C PHE A 29 0.00 3.57 10.45
N VAL A 30 -0.85 3.11 9.53
CA VAL A 30 -2.15 2.51 9.79
C VAL A 30 -2.17 1.11 9.18
N PRO A 31 -2.72 0.08 9.84
CA PRO A 31 -2.90 -1.23 9.23
C PRO A 31 -3.71 -1.15 7.95
N ILE A 32 -3.31 -1.87 6.90
CA ILE A 32 -3.97 -1.83 5.59
C ILE A 32 -5.44 -2.27 5.63
N THR A 33 -5.82 -3.01 6.68
CA THR A 33 -7.20 -3.45 6.95
C THR A 33 -8.08 -2.36 7.55
N HIS A 34 -7.50 -1.23 7.99
CA HIS A 34 -8.21 -0.13 8.64
C HIS A 34 -8.41 1.03 7.64
N ALA A 35 -9.51 0.98 6.92
CA ALA A 35 -10.02 2.08 6.11
C ALA A 35 -11.13 2.83 6.85
N VAL A 36 -11.32 4.11 6.51
CA VAL A 36 -12.38 4.95 7.10
C VAL A 36 -13.50 5.22 6.09
N ALA A 37 -14.65 5.66 6.60
CA ALA A 37 -15.75 6.08 5.74
C ALA A 37 -15.29 7.21 4.78
N GLY A 38 -15.56 7.03 3.50
CA GLY A 38 -15.16 7.96 2.43
C GLY A 38 -13.91 7.53 1.67
N ASP A 39 -13.07 6.62 2.20
CA ASP A 39 -11.94 6.07 1.46
C ASP A 39 -12.41 5.35 0.18
N ILE A 40 -11.63 5.49 -0.90
CA ILE A 40 -12.00 5.03 -2.24
C ILE A 40 -11.19 3.80 -2.61
N PHE A 41 -11.87 2.72 -3.00
CA PHE A 41 -11.24 1.49 -3.48
C PHE A 41 -11.37 1.35 -5.00
N ILE A 42 -10.23 1.32 -5.69
CA ILE A 42 -10.10 0.99 -7.10
C ILE A 42 -9.96 -0.53 -7.18
N VAL A 43 -11.06 -1.16 -7.57
CA VAL A 43 -11.15 -2.62 -7.65
C VAL A 43 -11.15 -3.05 -9.10
N GLY A 44 -10.24 -3.96 -9.44
CA GLY A 44 -10.23 -4.60 -10.76
C GLY A 44 -9.61 -5.99 -10.70
N TYR A 45 -9.82 -6.78 -11.75
CA TYR A 45 -9.23 -8.11 -11.86
C TYR A 45 -7.68 -8.03 -11.93
N PRO A 46 -6.93 -9.02 -11.42
CA PRO A 46 -5.48 -9.04 -11.58
C PRO A 46 -5.05 -8.82 -13.03
N LYS A 47 -4.06 -7.94 -13.23
CA LYS A 47 -3.50 -7.57 -14.55
C LYS A 47 -4.44 -6.78 -15.48
N SER A 48 -5.57 -6.27 -15.02
CA SER A 48 -6.48 -5.42 -15.82
C SER A 48 -6.09 -3.93 -15.89
N GLY A 49 -4.81 -3.59 -15.74
CA GLY A 49 -4.35 -2.18 -15.75
C GLY A 49 -4.50 -1.41 -14.42
N ASN A 50 -4.67 -2.10 -13.29
CA ASN A 50 -4.75 -1.45 -11.97
C ASN A 50 -3.51 -0.59 -11.63
N THR A 51 -2.30 -1.03 -12.01
CA THR A 51 -1.06 -0.27 -11.79
C THR A 51 -1.10 1.07 -12.51
N TRP A 52 -1.51 1.08 -13.78
CA TRP A 52 -1.69 2.32 -14.54
C TRP A 52 -2.77 3.23 -13.93
N PHE A 53 -3.84 2.66 -13.37
CA PHE A 53 -4.84 3.45 -12.66
C PHE A 53 -4.29 4.08 -11.37
N GLN A 54 -3.41 3.40 -10.63
CA GLN A 54 -2.71 4.01 -9.48
C GLN A 54 -1.91 5.25 -9.92
N ASP A 55 -1.22 5.19 -11.07
CA ASP A 55 -0.48 6.32 -11.65
C ASP A 55 -1.40 7.50 -12.00
N LEU A 56 -2.55 7.22 -12.63
CA LEU A 56 -3.55 8.26 -12.93
C LEU A 56 -4.05 8.97 -11.68
N VAL A 57 -4.32 8.21 -10.61
CA VAL A 57 -4.76 8.79 -9.33
C VAL A 57 -3.64 9.60 -8.68
N ALA A 58 -2.40 9.10 -8.68
CA ALA A 58 -1.25 9.85 -8.19
C ALA A 58 -1.09 11.19 -8.92
N GLY A 59 -1.27 11.21 -10.24
CA GLY A 59 -1.21 12.42 -11.05
C GLY A 59 -2.37 13.38 -10.81
N VAL A 60 -3.61 12.90 -10.91
CA VAL A 60 -4.79 13.78 -10.86
C VAL A 60 -5.08 14.28 -9.46
N VAL A 61 -4.92 13.44 -8.44
CA VAL A 61 -5.29 13.78 -7.06
C VAL A 61 -4.15 14.46 -6.32
N PHE A 62 -2.91 13.99 -6.51
CA PHE A 62 -1.76 14.45 -5.73
C PHE A 62 -0.79 15.33 -6.53
N GLY A 63 -1.04 15.55 -7.83
CA GLY A 63 -0.18 16.37 -8.69
C GLY A 63 1.20 15.74 -8.96
N VAL A 64 1.36 14.44 -8.71
CA VAL A 64 2.63 13.73 -8.90
C VAL A 64 2.75 13.30 -10.36
N MET A 65 3.83 13.69 -11.05
CA MET A 65 4.12 13.19 -12.40
C MET A 65 4.66 11.75 -12.33
N PRO A 66 3.87 10.70 -12.65
CA PRO A 66 4.29 9.32 -12.39
C PRO A 66 5.49 8.88 -13.23
N GLU A 67 5.69 9.50 -14.41
CA GLU A 67 6.86 9.27 -15.27
C GLU A 67 8.18 9.66 -14.57
N TRP A 68 8.14 10.59 -13.61
CA TRP A 68 9.32 11.12 -12.91
C TRP A 68 9.40 10.65 -11.46
N ALA A 69 8.31 10.08 -10.95
CA ALA A 69 8.19 9.60 -9.58
C ALA A 69 8.68 8.15 -9.45
N PRO A 70 9.37 7.81 -8.36
CA PRO A 70 9.61 6.41 -8.04
C PRO A 70 8.28 5.64 -7.91
N PRO A 71 8.16 4.41 -8.43
CA PRO A 71 6.95 3.59 -8.29
C PRO A 71 6.53 3.39 -6.83
N GLU A 72 7.50 3.40 -5.91
CA GLU A 72 7.27 3.28 -4.48
C GLU A 72 6.45 4.45 -3.91
N LEU A 73 6.60 5.64 -4.47
CA LEU A 73 5.83 6.82 -4.08
C LEU A 73 4.37 6.68 -4.52
N VAL A 74 4.11 6.19 -5.73
CA VAL A 74 2.75 5.88 -6.19
C VAL A 74 2.10 4.84 -5.27
N GLN A 75 2.85 3.81 -4.87
CA GLN A 75 2.38 2.80 -3.90
C GLN A 75 2.24 3.34 -2.47
N GLU A 76 2.84 4.48 -2.14
CA GLU A 76 2.60 5.20 -0.88
C GLU A 76 1.32 6.03 -0.91
N LEU A 77 1.06 6.71 -2.02
CA LEU A 77 -0.11 7.58 -2.20
C LEU A 77 -1.38 6.79 -2.49
N VAL A 78 -1.26 5.70 -3.25
CA VAL A 78 -2.36 4.81 -3.65
C VAL A 78 -2.00 3.37 -3.28
N PRO A 79 -2.01 3.00 -1.99
CA PRO A 79 -1.57 1.68 -1.54
C PRO A 79 -2.36 0.50 -2.11
N ASP A 80 -1.64 -0.55 -2.52
CA ASP A 80 -2.21 -1.85 -2.86
C ASP A 80 -2.43 -2.70 -1.61
N VAL A 81 -3.70 -3.04 -1.35
CA VAL A 81 -4.09 -3.78 -0.14
C VAL A 81 -3.49 -5.19 -0.05
N HIS A 82 -3.03 -5.74 -1.18
CA HIS A 82 -2.42 -7.06 -1.25
C HIS A 82 -0.90 -7.02 -1.08
N ALA A 83 -0.27 -5.88 -1.35
CA ALA A 83 1.18 -5.75 -1.37
C ALA A 83 1.75 -5.18 -0.05
N ARG A 84 0.98 -4.33 0.64
CA ARG A 84 1.45 -3.61 1.83
C ARG A 84 0.62 -3.95 3.06
N PRO A 85 1.25 -4.29 4.20
CA PRO A 85 0.52 -4.55 5.45
C PRO A 85 0.10 -3.27 6.19
N TYR A 86 0.73 -2.13 5.86
CA TYR A 86 0.50 -0.84 6.47
C TYR A 86 0.54 0.26 5.41
N TYR A 87 -0.13 1.39 5.68
CA TYR A 87 -0.09 2.59 4.85
C TYR A 87 0.03 3.86 5.70
N ARG A 88 0.34 4.98 5.05
CA ARG A 88 0.26 6.32 5.66
C ARG A 88 -0.88 7.09 4.99
N ARG A 89 -1.59 7.88 5.78
CA ARG A 89 -2.68 8.73 5.27
C ARG A 89 -2.12 10.09 4.86
N TYR A 90 -2.02 10.31 3.55
CA TYR A 90 -1.60 11.59 2.98
C TYR A 90 -2.77 12.47 2.51
N ALA A 91 -3.96 11.90 2.36
CA ALA A 91 -5.18 12.61 2.00
C ALA A 91 -6.45 11.93 2.55
N THR A 92 -7.53 12.70 2.63
CA THR A 92 -8.88 12.22 2.90
C THR A 92 -9.79 12.70 1.75
N PRO A 93 -10.35 11.79 0.93
CA PRO A 93 -10.27 10.33 1.06
C PRO A 93 -8.88 9.76 0.71
N THR A 94 -8.53 8.61 1.28
CA THR A 94 -7.39 7.80 0.81
C THR A 94 -7.85 6.89 -0.33
N PHE A 95 -7.00 6.70 -1.33
CA PHE A 95 -7.25 5.84 -2.48
C PHE A 95 -6.50 4.52 -2.32
N PHE A 96 -7.19 3.40 -2.49
CA PHE A 96 -6.62 2.07 -2.37
C PHE A 96 -6.81 1.30 -3.67
N LYS A 97 -5.84 0.46 -4.01
CA LYS A 97 -6.00 -0.53 -5.07
C LYS A 97 -6.30 -1.90 -4.46
N SER A 98 -7.22 -2.65 -5.07
CA SER A 98 -7.58 -4.00 -4.59
C SER A 98 -8.00 -4.96 -5.71
N HIS A 99 -7.75 -6.25 -5.49
CA HIS A 99 -8.28 -7.38 -6.25
C HIS A 99 -9.32 -8.21 -5.48
N HIS A 100 -9.76 -7.74 -4.31
CA HIS A 100 -10.84 -8.41 -3.60
C HIS A 100 -12.15 -8.29 -4.38
N LEU A 101 -13.02 -9.30 -4.25
CA LEU A 101 -14.42 -9.20 -4.67
C LEU A 101 -15.10 -8.01 -3.98
N PRO A 102 -16.23 -7.51 -4.50
CA PRO A 102 -16.99 -6.45 -3.84
C PRO A 102 -17.20 -6.75 -2.35
N ARG A 103 -16.80 -5.82 -1.48
CA ARG A 103 -16.93 -5.96 -0.03
C ARG A 103 -17.88 -4.91 0.52
N PRO A 104 -18.65 -5.23 1.57
CA PRO A 104 -19.52 -4.25 2.24
C PRO A 104 -18.77 -3.03 2.79
N GLU A 105 -17.49 -3.20 3.14
CA GLU A 105 -16.63 -2.13 3.66
C GLU A 105 -16.12 -1.19 2.56
N TYR A 106 -16.17 -1.58 1.28
CA TYR A 106 -15.73 -0.78 0.15
C TYR A 106 -16.90 0.08 -0.37
N ARG A 107 -17.42 0.97 0.49
CA ARG A 107 -18.51 1.88 0.11
C ARG A 107 -17.97 3.08 -0.67
N ARG A 108 -18.77 3.56 -1.62
CA ARG A 108 -18.64 4.90 -2.20
C ARG A 108 -19.54 5.86 -1.45
#